data_AF-A0A626VEZ9-F1
#
_entry.id   AF-A0A626VEZ9-F1
#
_cell.length_a   1.000
_cell.length_b   1.000
_cell.length_c   1.000
_cell.angle_alpha   90.00
_cell.angle_beta   90.00
_cell.angle_gamma   90.00
#
_symmetry.space_group_name_H-M   'P 1'
#
loop_
_entity.id
_entity.type
_entity.pdbx_description
1 polymer ?
#
loop_
_entity_poly.entity_id
_entity_poly.type
_entity_poly.pdbx_seq_one_letter_code
_entity_poly.pdbx_strand_id
1 'polypeptide(L)'
;PLEFLEKVYQNIENFNHSLDEDEFIQDEVLRGAFAYRGKMIADVLKLHIKDETHFITAYIKAYHEWLLYFIEKLEQKYKSLSKV
;
A
#
# COMPACT_ATOMS: atom_id res chain seq x y z
N PRO A 1 11.11 18.99 -6.52
CA PRO A 1 11.54 17.59 -6.27
C PRO A 1 10.93 17.00 -4.99
N LEU A 2 11.11 17.64 -3.83
CA LEU A 2 10.52 17.21 -2.55
C LEU A 2 8.99 17.42 -2.48
N GLU A 3 8.50 18.60 -2.85
CA GLU A 3 7.04 18.90 -2.88
C GLU A 3 6.23 17.88 -3.69
N PHE A 4 6.80 17.39 -4.80
CA PHE A 4 6.17 16.33 -5.59
C PHE A 4 6.09 15.02 -4.81
N LEU A 5 7.18 14.62 -4.14
CA LEU A 5 7.23 13.40 -3.33
C LEU A 5 6.27 13.48 -2.13
N GLU A 6 6.19 14.63 -1.46
CA GLU A 6 5.21 14.88 -0.38
C GLU A 6 3.77 14.74 -0.87
N LYS A 7 3.45 15.28 -2.06
CA LYS A 7 2.12 15.08 -2.68
C LYS A 7 1.84 13.63 -2.98
N VAL A 8 2.81 12.86 -3.48
CA VAL A 8 2.65 11.42 -3.70
C VAL A 8 2.43 10.68 -2.38
N TYR A 9 3.18 11.03 -1.33
CA TYR A 9 2.98 10.47 0.01
C TYR A 9 1.57 10.77 0.54
N GLN A 10 1.08 12.01 0.41
CA GLN A 10 -0.29 12.36 0.80
C GLN A 10 -1.34 11.59 0.00
N ASN A 11 -1.13 11.40 -1.30
CA ASN A 11 -2.04 10.60 -2.13
C ASN A 11 -2.10 9.14 -1.69
N ILE A 12 -0.97 8.58 -1.21
CA ILE A 12 -0.94 7.23 -0.62
C ILE A 12 -1.81 7.19 0.65
N GLU A 13 -1.67 8.16 1.55
CA GLU A 13 -2.47 8.21 2.77
C GLU A 13 -3.97 8.38 2.47
N ASN A 14 -4.33 9.23 1.50
CA ASN A 14 -5.70 9.39 1.05
C ASN A 14 -6.26 8.08 0.48
N PHE A 15 -5.46 7.35 -0.32
CA PHE A 15 -5.86 6.06 -0.87
C PHE A 15 -5.99 4.98 0.21
N ASN A 16 -5.06 4.94 1.19
CA ASN A 16 -5.16 4.05 2.35
C ASN A 16 -6.49 4.26 3.08
N HIS A 17 -6.87 5.51 3.32
CA HIS A 17 -8.15 5.84 3.95
C HIS A 17 -9.34 5.33 3.14
N SER A 18 -9.33 5.51 1.81
CA SER A 18 -10.39 4.93 0.95
C SER A 18 -10.46 3.41 1.02
N LEU A 19 -9.31 2.73 1.15
CA LEU A 19 -9.30 1.27 1.33
C LEU A 19 -9.85 0.83 2.68
N ASP A 20 -9.59 1.60 3.74
CA ASP A 20 -10.03 1.30 5.10
C ASP A 20 -11.55 1.46 5.27
N GLU A 21 -12.19 2.32 4.46
CA GLU A 21 -13.64 2.54 4.46
C GLU A 21 -14.42 1.63 3.50
N ASP A 22 -13.73 0.92 2.59
CA ASP A 22 -14.37 0.07 1.59
C ASP A 22 -14.63 -1.34 2.16
N GLU A 23 -15.90 -1.66 2.42
CA GLU A 23 -16.33 -2.97 2.93
C GLU A 23 -15.96 -4.14 2.01
N PHE A 24 -15.94 -3.92 0.69
CA PHE A 24 -15.47 -4.93 -0.24
C PHE A 24 -13.98 -5.15 -0.07
N ILE A 25 -13.20 -4.16 0.33
CA ILE A 25 -11.76 -4.31 0.51
C ILE A 25 -11.39 -4.87 1.88
N GLN A 26 -12.10 -4.48 2.94
CA GLN A 26 -11.80 -4.86 4.34
C GLN A 26 -12.26 -6.27 4.73
N ASP A 27 -12.39 -7.18 3.77
CA ASP A 27 -12.79 -8.56 4.06
C ASP A 27 -11.61 -9.45 4.50
N GLU A 28 -11.94 -10.66 4.96
CA GLU A 28 -10.92 -11.60 5.41
C GLU A 28 -9.99 -12.08 4.28
N VAL A 29 -10.45 -12.05 3.03
CA VAL A 29 -9.68 -12.51 1.86
C VAL A 29 -8.45 -11.63 1.62
N LEU A 30 -8.58 -10.31 1.75
CA LEU A 30 -7.47 -9.37 1.50
C LEU A 30 -6.64 -9.07 2.76
N ARG A 31 -6.98 -9.61 3.93
CA ARG A 31 -6.24 -9.40 5.19
C ARG A 31 -4.75 -9.69 5.06
N GLY A 32 -4.38 -10.76 4.35
CA GLY A 32 -2.98 -11.11 4.10
C GLY A 32 -2.24 -10.06 3.27
N ALA A 33 -2.92 -9.39 2.34
CA ALA A 33 -2.34 -8.30 1.58
C ALA A 33 -2.10 -7.05 2.43
N PHE A 34 -3.00 -6.72 3.34
CA PHE A 34 -2.77 -5.62 4.29
C PHE A 34 -1.67 -5.93 5.31
N ALA A 35 -1.56 -7.17 5.78
CA ALA A 35 -0.43 -7.60 6.60
C ALA A 35 0.90 -7.44 5.85
N TYR A 36 0.92 -7.78 4.56
CA TYR A 36 2.10 -7.57 3.71
C TYR A 36 2.46 -6.09 3.56
N ARG A 37 1.47 -5.19 3.39
CA ARG A 37 1.66 -3.72 3.42
C ARG A 37 2.41 -3.30 4.68
N GLY A 38 1.88 -3.71 5.84
CA GLY A 38 2.44 -3.37 7.14
C GLY A 38 3.89 -3.84 7.28
N LYS A 39 4.21 -5.04 6.79
CA LYS A 39 5.59 -5.55 6.75
C LYS A 39 6.50 -4.66 5.89
N MET A 40 6.11 -4.33 4.66
CA MET A 40 6.94 -3.53 3.75
C MET A 40 7.22 -2.13 4.31
N ILE A 41 6.19 -1.48 4.87
CA ILE A 41 6.35 -0.17 5.50
C ILE A 41 7.22 -0.26 6.77
N ALA A 42 7.02 -1.28 7.61
CA ALA A 42 7.85 -1.50 8.78
C ALA A 42 9.32 -1.72 8.43
N ASP A 43 9.61 -2.42 7.32
CA ASP A 43 10.98 -2.63 6.86
C ASP A 43 11.64 -1.31 6.41
N VAL A 44 10.89 -0.38 5.79
CA VAL A 44 11.39 0.98 5.50
C VAL A 44 11.67 1.75 6.79
N LEU A 45 10.75 1.72 7.76
CA LEU A 45 10.90 2.43 9.04
C LEU A 45 12.14 1.98 9.82
N LYS A 46 12.47 0.68 9.77
CA LYS A 46 13.67 0.10 10.41
C LYS A 46 15.00 0.59 9.81
N LEU A 47 14.99 1.14 8.59
CA LEU A 47 16.19 1.71 7.98
C LEU A 47 16.63 3.03 8.65
N HIS A 48 15.78 3.63 9.49
CA HIS A 48 16.07 4.86 10.23
C HIS A 48 16.62 6.01 9.36
N ILE A 49 16.14 6.11 8.11
CA ILE A 49 16.56 7.12 7.14
C ILE A 49 16.25 8.51 7.69
N LYS A 50 17.29 9.36 7.82
CA LYS A 50 17.16 10.72 8.36
C LYS A 50 16.83 11.76 7.32
N ASP A 51 17.30 11.55 6.09
CA ASP A 51 16.99 12.44 4.98
C ASP A 51 15.56 12.21 4.50
N GLU A 52 14.76 13.26 4.53
CA GLU A 52 13.33 13.21 4.21
C GLU A 52 13.07 12.78 2.76
N THR A 53 13.86 13.28 1.81
CA THR A 53 13.71 12.91 0.39
C THR A 53 13.96 11.41 0.20
N HIS A 54 15.01 10.87 0.83
CA HIS A 54 15.33 9.44 0.77
C HIS A 54 14.28 8.60 1.50
N PHE A 55 13.77 9.07 2.64
CA PHE A 55 12.73 8.38 3.40
C PHE A 55 11.43 8.27 2.57
N ILE A 56 10.92 9.39 2.07
CA ILE A 56 9.69 9.41 1.26
C ILE A 56 9.87 8.56 0.00
N THR A 57 11.04 8.64 -0.65
CA THR A 57 11.33 7.80 -1.82
C THR A 57 11.31 6.30 -1.49
N ALA A 58 11.89 5.89 -0.35
CA ALA A 58 11.88 4.51 0.09
C ALA A 58 10.46 4.02 0.43
N TYR A 59 9.68 4.87 1.11
CA TYR A 59 8.28 4.59 1.43
C TYR A 59 7.44 4.39 0.17
N ILE A 60 7.54 5.30 -0.80
CA ILE A 60 6.79 5.22 -2.08
C ILE A 60 7.18 3.94 -2.85
N LYS A 61 8.47 3.58 -2.87
CA LYS A 61 8.92 2.33 -3.53
C LYS A 61 8.34 1.08 -2.87
N ALA A 62 8.41 0.98 -1.55
CA ALA A 62 7.82 -0.14 -0.81
C ALA A 62 6.31 -0.22 -1.02
N TYR A 63 5.62 0.93 -1.01
CA TYR A 63 4.18 0.99 -1.29
C TYR A 63 3.85 0.59 -2.72
N HIS A 64 4.66 0.97 -3.71
CA HIS A 64 4.50 0.55 -5.10
C HIS A 64 4.64 -0.96 -5.27
N GLU A 65 5.63 -1.58 -4.64
CA GLU A 65 5.78 -3.05 -4.63
C GLU A 65 4.57 -3.73 -3.98
N TRP A 66 4.07 -3.17 -2.88
CA TRP A 66 2.83 -3.64 -2.28
C TRP A 66 1.62 -3.49 -3.20
N LEU A 67 1.48 -2.38 -3.92
CA LEU A 67 0.37 -2.14 -4.87
C LEU A 67 0.30 -3.21 -5.95
N LEU A 68 1.44 -3.61 -6.52
CA LEU A 68 1.50 -4.67 -7.53
C LEU A 68 0.96 -6.00 -6.96
N TYR A 69 1.40 -6.36 -5.75
CA TYR A 69 0.89 -7.53 -5.04
C TYR A 69 -0.60 -7.41 -4.72
N PHE A 70 -1.04 -6.23 -4.26
CA PHE A 70 -2.43 -5.96 -3.91
C PHE A 70 -3.37 -6.11 -5.11
N ILE A 71 -2.97 -5.58 -6.28
CA ILE A 71 -3.72 -5.71 -7.54
C ILE A 71 -3.88 -7.20 -7.92
N GLU A 72 -2.80 -7.99 -7.83
CA GLU A 72 -2.87 -9.43 -8.11
C GLU A 72 -3.89 -10.14 -7.21
N LYS A 73 -3.91 -9.82 -5.91
CA LYS A 73 -4.86 -10.41 -4.94
C LYS A 73 -6.28 -9.92 -5.16
N LEU A 74 -6.46 -8.65 -5.49
CA LEU A 74 -7.75 -8.07 -5.82
C LEU A 74 -8.35 -8.72 -7.07
N GLU A 75 -7.54 -8.94 -8.12
CA GLU A 75 -7.97 -9.66 -9.32
C GLU A 75 -8.36 -11.12 -9.03
N GLN A 76 -7.58 -11.81 -8.19
CA GLN A 76 -7.89 -13.19 -7.78
C GLN A 76 -9.25 -13.25 -7.06
N LYS A 77 -9.49 -12.32 -6.14
CA LYS A 77 -10.77 -12.18 -5.45
C LYS A 77 -11.91 -11.92 -6.44
N TYR A 78 -11.75 -10.93 -7.32
CA TYR A 78 -12.76 -10.59 -8.32
C TYR A 78 -13.12 -11.82 -9.19
N LYS A 79 -12.11 -12.53 -9.71
CA LYS A 79 -12.30 -13.76 -10.50
C LYS A 79 -12.99 -14.87 -9.71
N SER A 80 -12.80 -14.96 -8.39
CA SER A 80 -13.48 -15.95 -7.55
C SER A 80 -14.97 -15.67 -7.41
N LEU A 81 -15.35 -14.39 -7.35
CA LEU A 81 -16.73 -13.95 -7.25
C LEU A 81 -17.47 -14.04 -8.59
N SER A 82 -16.77 -13.83 -9.71
CA SER A 82 -17.35 -13.97 -11.05
C SER A 82 -17.59 -15.41 -11.51
N LYS A 83 -17.09 -16.40 -10.76
CA LYS A 83 -17.32 -17.83 -11.04
C LYS A 83 -18.62 -18.36 -10.43
N VAL A 84 -19.35 -17.52 -9.70
CA VAL A 84 -20.63 -17.83 -9.04
C VAL A 84 -21.78 -17.49 -9.98
#